data_AF-Q01RK9-F1
#
_entry.id   AF-Q01RK9-F1
#
_cell.length_a   1.000
_cell.length_b   1.000
_cell.length_c   1.000
_cell.angle_alpha   90.00
_cell.angle_beta   90.00
_cell.angle_gamma   90.00
#
_symmetry.space_group_name_H-M   'P 1'
#
loop_
_entity.id
_entity.type
_entity.pdbx_description
1 polymer ?
#
loop_
_entity_poly.entity_id
_entity_poly.type
_entity_poly.pdbx_seq_one_letter_code
_entity_poly.pdbx_strand_id
1 'polypeptide(L)'
;MGLGKTKRIKPAREPVSPCPVRPAVSLMLLFALNALAWVYPEHRDITLLALQGLDPAQRALLETLWSQARTGHEARLCAQMAYTAQGAQPTCIDYAAWPAISGDHSCSARDMLGIVLDSRWILRVARVGARLKNQLAAATRRDQRTNAVRDSDLALVRADRGYLARSTANNAHFPIARSNVTMDLPSYVQLALRPESELNALVIYMWYHLRALAKARSIASASLPPERYAQAARATLADEAFALHFLQDGFAAGHFAGTWGNAAVRKGTHDYYNEHGLEAVSWDNRRRVALGDANMQPGDADRAATAVRDSLAQLASALDDKTGATVAADFKMPEPEGFNVCRESHFPAAVGELPEILAVEPIIAQTPIPALGAGKGALPRFRSEIGPFIGLSSALRGTALGGGFASTQSGVGTTGGLEAAVRLGLGLEGVLSESSDGQVFIDLGFREDSSEQGGASIPGRSAFVLRWRVPFWLIPGDLIVATPVLAFTNPRKLKKMAMQSANGGLIPWQTGIATRIGRFQFMLGREIGLSFYGYASDQNVVIPTPGAAPVNQTIVKLRSIGLDVPILEWRIFHMFSLDQSSGLGIQFYTGFDRPTSSSVVAPAGAPKPSLHTIVTGGVRVVFDWRHYRP
;
A
#
# COMPACT_ATOMS: atom_id res chain seq x y z
N MET A 1 24.24 71.92 25.73
CA MET A 1 25.30 71.89 24.69
C MET A 1 25.48 70.43 24.30
N GLY A 2 25.37 69.94 23.06
CA GLY A 2 25.08 70.49 21.76
C GLY A 2 24.86 69.30 20.82
N LEU A 3 24.13 69.54 19.73
CA LEU A 3 23.67 68.62 18.71
C LEU A 3 24.68 67.59 18.17
N GLY A 4 24.19 66.38 17.87
CA GLY A 4 24.83 65.40 16.99
C GLY A 4 23.79 64.61 16.20
N LYS A 5 23.53 65.04 14.96
CA LYS A 5 22.61 64.42 13.98
C LYS A 5 23.10 63.02 13.58
N THR A 6 22.22 62.01 13.60
CA THR A 6 22.43 60.74 12.89
C THR A 6 21.35 60.49 11.85
N LYS A 7 21.82 60.23 10.63
CA LYS A 7 21.08 60.05 9.39
C LYS A 7 20.17 58.82 9.43
N ARG A 8 18.93 58.99 8.97
CA ARG A 8 18.05 57.88 8.52
C ARG A 8 18.69 57.16 7.34
N ILE A 9 19.01 55.88 7.52
CA ILE A 9 19.35 54.95 6.43
C ILE A 9 18.04 54.27 6.02
N LYS A 10 17.65 54.44 4.75
CA LYS A 10 16.55 53.68 4.12
C LYS A 10 17.06 52.25 3.83
N PRO A 11 16.31 51.19 4.12
CA PRO A 11 16.66 49.86 3.64
C PRO A 11 16.46 49.77 2.13
N ALA A 12 17.34 48.99 1.50
CA ALA A 12 17.43 48.78 0.07
C ALA A 12 16.16 48.13 -0.50
N ARG A 13 15.83 48.50 -1.75
CA ARG A 13 14.80 47.85 -2.55
C ARG A 13 15.20 46.39 -2.80
N GLU A 14 14.34 45.47 -2.39
CA GLU A 14 14.43 44.06 -2.76
C GLU A 14 14.30 43.89 -4.27
N PRO A 15 15.04 42.94 -4.89
CA PRO A 15 14.81 42.57 -6.27
C PRO A 15 13.46 41.84 -6.38
N VAL A 16 12.60 42.34 -7.27
CA VAL A 16 11.35 41.71 -7.68
C VAL A 16 11.64 40.29 -8.13
N SER A 17 11.21 39.32 -7.32
CA SER A 17 11.28 37.91 -7.68
C SER A 17 10.35 37.63 -8.86
N PRO A 18 10.81 36.92 -9.91
CA PRO A 18 9.91 36.46 -10.94
C PRO A 18 8.94 35.44 -10.35
N CYS A 19 7.67 35.68 -10.60
CA CYS A 19 6.56 34.80 -10.30
C CYS A 19 6.91 33.35 -10.69
N PRO A 20 6.86 32.36 -9.77
CA PRO A 20 6.98 30.98 -10.17
C PRO A 20 5.67 30.61 -10.87
N VAL A 21 5.70 30.60 -12.19
CA VAL A 21 4.79 29.80 -13.00
C VAL A 21 4.96 28.37 -12.48
N ARG A 22 4.06 27.91 -11.60
CA ARG A 22 4.03 26.53 -11.11
C ARG A 22 3.86 25.63 -12.33
N PRO A 23 4.89 24.89 -12.78
CA PRO A 23 4.66 23.88 -13.79
C PRO A 23 3.90 22.76 -13.09
N ALA A 24 2.82 22.33 -13.72
CA ALA A 24 2.01 21.20 -13.31
C ALA A 24 2.85 19.91 -13.28
N VAL A 25 3.54 19.67 -12.16
CA VAL A 25 4.07 18.36 -11.76
C VAL A 25 3.28 17.93 -10.53
N SER A 26 1.95 17.85 -10.68
CA SER A 26 1.03 17.28 -9.67
C SER A 26 0.81 15.79 -9.92
N LEU A 27 1.87 15.05 -10.23
CA LEU A 27 1.87 13.58 -10.27
C LEU A 27 2.68 13.00 -9.11
N MET A 28 2.42 13.48 -7.90
CA MET A 28 2.95 12.91 -6.66
C MET A 28 1.87 12.95 -5.59
N LEU A 29 0.77 12.22 -5.83
CA LEU A 29 -0.10 11.79 -4.74
C LEU A 29 0.67 10.73 -3.96
N LEU A 30 1.51 11.21 -3.05
CA LEU A 30 2.23 10.44 -2.04
C LEU A 30 1.23 9.57 -1.29
N PHE A 31 1.32 8.26 -1.52
CA PHE A 31 0.63 7.27 -0.71
C PHE A 31 1.39 7.14 0.61
N ALA A 32 0.92 7.83 1.65
CA ALA A 32 1.22 7.40 3.01
C ALA A 32 0.36 6.16 3.27
N LEU A 33 0.92 4.98 2.98
CA LEU A 33 0.32 3.71 3.37
C LEU A 33 0.90 3.39 4.75
N ASN A 34 0.17 3.77 5.80
CA ASN A 34 0.42 3.19 7.12
C ASN A 34 -0.08 1.74 7.10
N ALA A 35 0.45 0.98 8.02
CA ALA A 35 0.25 -0.44 8.07
C ALA A 35 -0.79 -0.79 9.16
N LEU A 36 -1.53 -1.86 8.91
CA LEU A 36 -2.55 -2.45 9.78
C LEU A 36 -1.85 -3.52 10.62
N ALA A 37 -2.26 -3.79 11.87
CA ALA A 37 -1.53 -4.72 12.75
C ALA A 37 -1.94 -6.18 12.64
N TRP A 38 -3.24 -6.35 12.44
CA TRP A 38 -3.87 -7.62 12.16
C TRP A 38 -4.80 -7.41 10.99
N VAL A 39 -4.84 -8.38 10.09
CA VAL A 39 -5.84 -8.31 9.02
C VAL A 39 -7.23 -8.61 9.61
N TYR A 40 -8.29 -8.11 8.98
CA TYR A 40 -9.68 -8.32 9.40
C TYR A 40 -9.99 -9.72 10.01
N PRO A 41 -9.65 -10.86 9.36
CA PRO A 41 -9.96 -12.17 9.94
C PRO A 41 -9.20 -12.47 11.25
N GLU A 42 -8.00 -11.92 11.45
CA GLU A 42 -7.19 -12.14 12.64
C GLU A 42 -7.78 -11.39 13.85
N HIS A 43 -8.15 -10.11 13.70
CA HIS A 43 -8.90 -9.35 14.71
C HIS A 43 -10.17 -10.09 15.15
N ARG A 44 -10.91 -10.63 14.17
CA ARG A 44 -12.13 -11.40 14.45
C ARG A 44 -11.83 -12.70 15.19
N ASP A 45 -10.82 -13.43 14.76
CA ASP A 45 -10.45 -14.71 15.38
C ASP A 45 -9.93 -14.53 16.81
N ILE A 46 -9.12 -13.49 17.07
CA ILE A 46 -8.67 -13.13 18.42
C ILE A 46 -9.88 -12.85 19.34
N THR A 47 -10.83 -12.04 18.86
CA THR A 47 -12.03 -11.69 19.64
C THR A 47 -12.94 -12.90 19.86
N LEU A 48 -13.04 -13.77 18.85
CA LEU A 48 -13.80 -15.01 18.93
C LEU A 48 -13.20 -15.98 19.97
N LEU A 49 -11.88 -16.16 19.97
CA LEU A 49 -11.16 -16.96 20.95
C LEU A 49 -11.34 -16.39 22.37
N ALA A 50 -11.26 -15.07 22.51
CA ALA A 50 -11.47 -14.40 23.79
C ALA A 50 -12.88 -14.66 24.36
N LEU A 51 -13.93 -14.50 23.54
CA LEU A 51 -15.31 -14.77 23.93
C LEU A 51 -15.54 -16.25 24.30
N GLN A 52 -14.86 -17.17 23.62
CA GLN A 52 -14.91 -18.59 23.94
C GLN A 52 -14.20 -18.93 25.25
N GLY A 53 -13.14 -18.19 25.59
CA GLY A 53 -12.35 -18.39 26.80
C GLY A 53 -12.89 -17.69 28.06
N LEU A 54 -13.97 -16.91 27.96
CA LEU A 54 -14.62 -16.27 29.12
C LEU A 54 -15.24 -17.31 30.06
N ASP A 55 -15.32 -16.96 31.34
CA ASP A 55 -16.11 -17.72 32.30
C ASP A 55 -17.59 -17.79 31.85
N PRO A 56 -18.28 -18.93 32.01
CA PRO A 56 -19.67 -19.08 31.57
C PRO A 56 -20.62 -17.99 32.08
N ALA A 57 -20.46 -17.51 33.32
CA ALA A 57 -21.30 -16.46 33.88
C ALA A 57 -21.03 -15.10 33.22
N GLN A 58 -19.75 -14.76 33.04
CA GLN A 58 -19.34 -13.54 32.33
C GLN A 58 -19.83 -13.54 30.88
N ARG A 59 -19.70 -14.68 30.20
CA ARG A 59 -20.19 -14.85 28.82
C ARG A 59 -21.70 -14.68 28.75
N ALA A 60 -22.46 -15.24 29.69
CA ALA A 60 -23.91 -15.12 29.73
C ALA A 60 -24.37 -13.65 29.92
N LEU A 61 -23.66 -12.87 30.74
CA LEU A 61 -23.92 -11.43 30.90
C LEU A 61 -23.72 -10.68 29.58
N LEU A 62 -22.60 -10.94 28.89
CA LEU A 62 -22.32 -10.28 27.60
C LEU A 62 -23.29 -10.71 26.49
N GLU A 63 -23.65 -12.00 26.39
CA GLU A 63 -24.64 -12.47 25.42
C GLU A 63 -26.04 -11.87 25.69
N THR A 64 -26.38 -11.64 26.97
CA THR A 64 -27.60 -10.92 27.33
C THR A 64 -27.54 -9.47 26.87
N LEU A 65 -26.42 -8.77 27.11
CA LEU A 65 -26.20 -7.41 26.63
C LEU A 65 -26.28 -7.35 25.09
N TRP A 66 -25.69 -8.32 24.39
CA TRP A 66 -25.73 -8.43 22.94
C TRP A 66 -27.14 -8.66 22.40
N SER A 67 -27.92 -9.54 23.05
CA SER A 67 -29.32 -9.77 22.69
C SER A 67 -30.13 -8.46 22.74
N GLN A 68 -29.92 -7.64 23.76
CA GLN A 68 -30.54 -6.31 23.88
C GLN A 68 -29.99 -5.33 22.84
N ALA A 69 -28.69 -5.33 22.60
CA ALA A 69 -28.06 -4.48 21.59
C ALA A 69 -28.58 -4.78 20.17
N ARG A 70 -29.04 -6.01 19.91
CA ARG A 70 -29.58 -6.44 18.62
C ARG A 70 -31.01 -6.03 18.36
N THR A 71 -31.77 -5.60 19.37
CA THR A 71 -33.17 -5.23 19.21
C THR A 71 -33.34 -4.18 18.11
N GLY A 72 -34.12 -4.52 17.08
CA GLY A 72 -34.36 -3.68 15.89
C GLY A 72 -33.33 -3.80 14.76
N HIS A 73 -32.30 -4.63 14.95
CA HIS A 73 -31.20 -4.85 14.00
C HIS A 73 -30.89 -6.34 13.79
N GLU A 74 -31.85 -7.24 14.04
CA GLU A 74 -31.68 -8.70 14.02
C GLU A 74 -31.35 -9.24 12.62
N ALA A 75 -31.82 -8.57 11.57
CA ALA A 75 -31.50 -8.89 10.18
C ALA A 75 -30.04 -8.54 9.82
N ARG A 76 -29.38 -7.72 10.65
CA ARG A 76 -28.04 -7.20 10.40
C ARG A 76 -26.99 -7.78 11.34
N LEU A 77 -27.36 -7.98 12.60
CA LEU A 77 -26.47 -8.45 13.65
C LEU A 77 -26.75 -9.93 13.96
N CYS A 78 -25.69 -10.74 14.03
CA CYS A 78 -25.82 -12.19 14.19
C CYS A 78 -26.40 -12.59 15.54
N ALA A 79 -27.08 -13.74 15.58
CA ALA A 79 -27.73 -14.28 16.78
C ALA A 79 -26.82 -14.32 18.02
N GLN A 80 -25.58 -14.74 17.81
CA GLN A 80 -24.56 -14.95 18.84
C GLN A 80 -23.46 -13.89 18.68
N MET A 81 -22.80 -13.52 19.79
CA MET A 81 -21.66 -12.60 19.76
C MET A 81 -20.45 -13.16 18.99
N ALA A 82 -20.29 -14.49 19.05
CA ALA A 82 -19.20 -15.23 18.41
C ALA A 82 -19.79 -16.31 17.48
N TYR A 83 -20.27 -15.91 16.30
CA TYR A 83 -20.96 -16.82 15.39
C TYR A 83 -19.94 -17.59 14.51
N THR A 84 -19.69 -18.86 14.84
CA THR A 84 -18.66 -19.67 14.16
C THR A 84 -19.05 -20.11 12.75
N ALA A 85 -20.35 -20.11 12.41
CA ALA A 85 -20.87 -20.62 11.15
C ALA A 85 -21.09 -19.54 10.05
N GLN A 86 -20.42 -18.38 10.13
CA GLN A 86 -20.54 -17.31 9.10
C GLN A 86 -20.11 -17.75 7.69
N GLY A 87 -19.19 -18.71 7.57
CA GLY A 87 -18.69 -19.21 6.29
C GLY A 87 -18.03 -18.13 5.41
N ALA A 88 -17.94 -18.39 4.10
CA ALA A 88 -17.32 -17.48 3.13
C ALA A 88 -18.22 -16.30 2.71
N GLN A 89 -19.49 -16.31 3.11
CA GLN A 89 -20.50 -15.34 2.70
C GLN A 89 -21.30 -14.84 3.90
N PRO A 90 -20.69 -14.02 4.78
CA PRO A 90 -21.39 -13.51 5.95
C PRO A 90 -22.66 -12.73 5.56
N THR A 91 -23.78 -13.08 6.17
CA THR A 91 -25.09 -12.41 6.00
C THR A 91 -25.42 -11.45 7.13
N CYS A 92 -24.72 -11.58 8.25
CA CYS A 92 -24.81 -10.73 9.44
C CYS A 92 -23.41 -10.41 9.98
N ILE A 93 -23.32 -9.43 10.87
CA ILE A 93 -22.10 -9.07 11.60
C ILE A 93 -22.26 -9.52 13.05
N ASP A 94 -21.33 -10.32 13.56
CA ASP A 94 -21.26 -10.70 14.98
C ASP A 94 -20.36 -9.71 15.74
N TYR A 95 -20.46 -9.69 17.08
CA TYR A 95 -19.63 -8.80 17.91
C TYR A 95 -18.14 -9.07 17.70
N ALA A 96 -17.74 -10.33 17.51
CA ALA A 96 -16.35 -10.69 17.23
C ALA A 96 -15.77 -9.97 16.00
N ALA A 97 -16.60 -9.59 15.02
CA ALA A 97 -16.15 -8.83 13.86
C ALA A 97 -16.01 -7.31 14.13
N TRP A 98 -16.54 -6.77 15.22
CA TRP A 98 -16.53 -5.32 15.46
C TRP A 98 -15.11 -4.76 15.65
N PRO A 99 -14.19 -5.40 16.39
CA PRO A 99 -12.79 -4.96 16.45
C PRO A 99 -12.08 -4.94 15.10
N ALA A 100 -12.47 -5.80 14.16
CA ALA A 100 -11.92 -5.80 12.79
C ALA A 100 -12.45 -4.64 11.91
N ILE A 101 -13.44 -3.89 12.40
CA ILE A 101 -14.07 -2.75 11.71
C ILE A 101 -13.63 -1.43 12.37
N SER A 102 -13.41 -1.45 13.68
CA SER A 102 -12.79 -0.39 14.46
C SER A 102 -11.41 0.00 13.90
N GLY A 103 -11.05 1.28 13.92
CA GLY A 103 -9.75 1.80 13.47
C GLY A 103 -9.54 1.79 11.95
N ASP A 104 -9.72 0.64 11.32
CA ASP A 104 -9.43 0.42 9.89
C ASP A 104 -10.56 0.93 8.98
N HIS A 105 -11.80 0.66 9.38
CA HIS A 105 -12.99 1.00 8.61
C HIS A 105 -13.80 2.13 9.26
N SER A 106 -13.35 2.68 10.37
CA SER A 106 -14.08 3.69 11.15
C SER A 106 -13.14 4.53 12.00
N CYS A 107 -13.53 5.76 12.30
CA CYS A 107 -12.67 6.71 13.04
C CYS A 107 -13.05 6.92 14.51
N SER A 108 -14.12 6.29 14.99
CA SER A 108 -14.58 6.34 16.38
C SER A 108 -15.58 5.20 16.61
N ALA A 109 -15.88 4.86 17.87
CA ALA A 109 -16.94 3.90 18.19
C ALA A 109 -18.30 4.30 17.62
N ARG A 110 -18.63 5.61 17.62
CA ARG A 110 -19.86 6.14 17.02
C ARG A 110 -19.92 5.92 15.50
N ASP A 111 -18.84 6.24 14.81
CA ASP A 111 -18.74 6.05 13.35
C ASP A 111 -18.79 4.55 13.00
N MET A 112 -18.07 3.72 13.77
CA MET A 112 -18.06 2.26 13.66
C MET A 112 -19.47 1.67 13.79
N LEU A 113 -20.21 2.07 14.84
CA LEU A 113 -21.57 1.57 15.05
C LEU A 113 -22.51 1.98 13.91
N GLY A 114 -22.46 3.23 13.46
CA GLY A 114 -23.24 3.69 12.30
C GLY A 114 -22.91 2.90 11.03
N ILE A 115 -21.64 2.59 10.79
CA ILE A 115 -21.20 1.76 9.67
C ILE A 115 -21.74 0.33 9.77
N VAL A 116 -21.62 -0.29 10.94
CA VAL A 116 -22.10 -1.65 11.19
C VAL A 116 -23.60 -1.76 10.95
N LEU A 117 -24.39 -0.80 11.45
CA LEU A 117 -25.84 -0.84 11.37
C LEU A 117 -26.35 -0.42 9.98
N ASP A 118 -25.83 0.67 9.41
CA ASP A 118 -26.51 1.36 8.31
C ASP A 118 -25.82 1.21 6.94
N SER A 119 -24.55 0.83 6.91
CA SER A 119 -23.81 0.81 5.64
C SER A 119 -24.22 -0.35 4.73
N ARG A 120 -24.32 -0.13 3.42
CA ARG A 120 -24.57 -1.23 2.46
C ARG A 120 -23.33 -2.07 2.15
N TRP A 121 -22.17 -1.66 2.65
CA TRP A 121 -20.88 -2.19 2.22
C TRP A 121 -20.17 -3.05 3.26
N ILE A 122 -20.51 -2.97 4.55
CA ILE A 122 -19.78 -3.72 5.59
C ILE A 122 -19.84 -5.24 5.41
N LEU A 123 -20.97 -5.78 4.95
CA LEU A 123 -21.07 -7.22 4.63
C LEU A 123 -20.12 -7.62 3.48
N ARG A 124 -19.78 -6.68 2.58
CA ARG A 124 -18.74 -6.94 1.57
C ARG A 124 -17.35 -6.94 2.19
N VAL A 125 -17.08 -6.08 3.17
CA VAL A 125 -15.82 -6.09 3.93
C VAL A 125 -15.67 -7.41 4.69
N ALA A 126 -16.70 -7.86 5.41
CA ALA A 126 -16.71 -9.16 6.08
C ALA A 126 -16.45 -10.33 5.12
N ARG A 127 -17.05 -10.30 3.92
CA ARG A 127 -16.79 -11.27 2.85
C ARG A 127 -15.35 -11.23 2.34
N VAL A 128 -14.77 -10.04 2.19
CA VAL A 128 -13.35 -9.90 1.81
C VAL A 128 -12.46 -10.51 2.88
N GLY A 129 -12.72 -10.25 4.16
CA GLY A 129 -12.00 -10.86 5.29
C GLY A 129 -12.14 -12.38 5.34
N ALA A 130 -13.35 -12.92 5.16
CA ALA A 130 -13.57 -14.37 5.11
C ALA A 130 -12.83 -15.05 3.94
N ARG A 131 -12.79 -14.39 2.77
CA ARG A 131 -12.01 -14.87 1.63
C ARG A 131 -10.51 -14.83 1.92
N LEU A 132 -10.01 -13.74 2.51
CA LEU A 132 -8.60 -13.63 2.91
C LEU A 132 -8.22 -14.77 3.85
N LYS A 133 -9.03 -15.06 4.88
CA LYS A 133 -8.80 -16.19 5.80
C LYS A 133 -8.59 -17.51 5.05
N ASN A 134 -9.48 -17.82 4.10
CA ASN A 134 -9.37 -19.04 3.30
C ASN A 134 -8.12 -19.04 2.41
N GLN A 135 -7.77 -17.89 1.82
CA GLN A 135 -6.58 -17.76 0.98
C GLN A 135 -5.29 -17.91 1.79
N LEU A 136 -5.23 -17.35 3.00
CA LEU A 136 -4.09 -17.49 3.91
C LEU A 136 -3.92 -18.94 4.39
N ALA A 137 -5.02 -19.61 4.73
CA ALA A 137 -5.00 -21.02 5.11
C ALA A 137 -4.53 -21.94 3.96
N ALA A 138 -4.86 -21.60 2.71
CA ALA A 138 -4.44 -22.33 1.53
C ALA A 138 -3.02 -21.96 1.03
N ALA A 139 -2.45 -20.85 1.50
CA ALA A 139 -1.16 -20.35 1.03
C ALA A 139 0.00 -21.19 1.59
N THR A 140 0.68 -21.89 0.69
CA THR A 140 1.86 -22.74 1.01
C THR A 140 3.19 -22.06 0.71
N ARG A 141 3.15 -20.92 0.00
CA ARG A 141 4.33 -20.14 -0.38
C ARG A 141 4.17 -18.68 -0.02
N ARG A 142 5.30 -17.98 0.12
CA ARG A 142 5.37 -16.55 0.44
C ARG A 142 4.64 -15.66 -0.58
N ASP A 143 4.82 -15.94 -1.88
CA ASP A 143 4.17 -15.20 -2.96
C ASP A 143 2.65 -15.30 -2.88
N GLN A 144 2.12 -16.49 -2.58
CA GLN A 144 0.68 -16.71 -2.42
C GLN A 144 0.10 -15.93 -1.25
N ARG A 145 0.79 -15.93 -0.10
CA ARG A 145 0.37 -15.20 1.10
C ARG A 145 0.41 -13.69 0.85
N THR A 146 1.51 -13.19 0.28
CA THR A 146 1.65 -11.76 -0.09
C THR A 146 0.55 -11.34 -1.07
N ASN A 147 0.27 -12.14 -2.10
CA ASN A 147 -0.80 -11.86 -3.05
C ASN A 147 -2.18 -11.87 -2.39
N ALA A 148 -2.46 -12.82 -1.49
CA ALA A 148 -3.73 -12.87 -0.77
C ALA A 148 -3.97 -11.58 0.03
N VAL A 149 -2.98 -11.11 0.79
CA VAL A 149 -3.06 -9.85 1.55
C VAL A 149 -3.29 -8.66 0.63
N ARG A 150 -2.47 -8.53 -0.42
CA ARG A 150 -2.55 -7.37 -1.33
C ARG A 150 -3.83 -7.34 -2.15
N ASP A 151 -4.32 -8.49 -2.59
CA ASP A 151 -5.62 -8.60 -3.26
C ASP A 151 -6.77 -8.29 -2.30
N SER A 152 -6.64 -8.67 -1.02
CA SER A 152 -7.59 -8.29 0.01
C SER A 152 -7.60 -6.79 0.23
N ASP A 153 -6.44 -6.14 0.41
CA ASP A 153 -6.32 -4.68 0.54
C ASP A 153 -7.03 -3.95 -0.62
N LEU A 154 -6.77 -4.40 -1.86
CA LEU A 154 -7.38 -3.83 -3.05
C LEU A 154 -8.90 -4.08 -3.10
N ALA A 155 -9.37 -5.22 -2.60
CA ALA A 155 -10.79 -5.50 -2.48
C ALA A 155 -11.47 -4.68 -1.38
N LEU A 156 -10.79 -4.43 -0.26
CA LEU A 156 -11.26 -3.55 0.81
C LEU A 156 -11.42 -2.12 0.29
N VAL A 157 -10.46 -1.59 -0.47
CA VAL A 157 -10.58 -0.26 -1.12
C VAL A 157 -11.79 -0.17 -2.07
N ARG A 158 -12.14 -1.28 -2.73
CA ARG A 158 -13.33 -1.33 -3.61
C ARG A 158 -14.63 -1.40 -2.81
N ALA A 159 -14.65 -2.16 -1.72
CA ALA A 159 -15.81 -2.32 -0.85
C ALA A 159 -16.10 -1.03 -0.06
N ASP A 160 -15.05 -0.46 0.51
CA ASP A 160 -15.02 0.70 1.37
C ASP A 160 -14.08 1.77 0.78
N ARG A 161 -14.68 2.82 0.19
CA ARG A 161 -13.93 3.91 -0.45
C ARG A 161 -13.17 4.78 0.54
N GLY A 162 -13.52 4.74 1.82
CA GLY A 162 -12.88 5.51 2.89
C GLY A 162 -11.70 4.78 3.54
N TYR A 163 -11.54 3.47 3.27
CA TYR A 163 -10.57 2.59 3.93
C TYR A 163 -9.17 3.21 4.05
N LEU A 164 -8.52 3.51 2.91
CA LEU A 164 -7.17 4.10 2.92
C LEU A 164 -7.08 5.45 3.63
N ALA A 165 -8.16 6.24 3.66
CA ALA A 165 -8.10 7.55 4.31
C ALA A 165 -8.21 7.43 5.84
N ARG A 166 -8.78 6.32 6.34
CA ARG A 166 -8.95 6.07 7.78
C ARG A 166 -7.78 5.28 8.34
N SER A 167 -7.46 4.14 7.73
CA SER A 167 -6.37 3.27 8.18
C SER A 167 -4.97 3.88 8.07
N THR A 168 -4.83 5.02 7.37
CA THR A 168 -3.53 5.69 7.21
C THR A 168 -3.49 7.14 7.68
N ALA A 169 -4.49 7.53 8.47
CA ALA A 169 -4.63 8.91 8.92
C ALA A 169 -3.47 9.38 9.81
N ASN A 170 -3.03 8.53 10.75
CA ASN A 170 -1.95 8.84 11.70
C ASN A 170 -1.28 7.54 12.21
N ASN A 171 -0.50 7.65 13.29
CA ASN A 171 0.22 6.55 13.93
C ASN A 171 -0.59 5.87 15.06
N ALA A 172 -1.90 6.10 15.16
CA ALA A 172 -2.75 5.65 16.28
C ALA A 172 -2.68 4.14 16.54
N HIS A 173 -2.48 3.32 15.51
CA HIS A 173 -2.39 1.87 15.62
C HIS A 173 -1.13 1.36 16.32
N PHE A 174 -0.15 2.24 16.56
CA PHE A 174 1.14 1.85 17.11
C PHE A 174 1.28 2.31 18.55
N PRO A 175 1.96 1.53 19.41
CA PRO A 175 2.43 2.04 20.69
C PRO A 175 3.53 3.09 20.45
N ILE A 176 3.63 4.07 21.37
CA ILE A 176 4.77 5.00 21.36
C ILE A 176 6.07 4.25 21.70
N ALA A 177 7.15 4.68 21.05
CA ALA A 177 8.47 4.11 21.29
C ALA A 177 9.01 4.49 22.68
N ARG A 178 9.75 3.58 23.31
CA ARG A 178 10.39 3.86 24.61
C ARG A 178 11.60 4.77 24.45
N SER A 179 11.83 5.62 25.46
CA SER A 179 12.99 6.52 25.48
C SER A 179 14.27 5.87 26.05
N ASN A 180 14.15 4.80 26.84
CA ASN A 180 15.29 4.09 27.43
C ASN A 180 14.94 2.62 27.77
N VAL A 181 15.98 1.80 27.98
CA VAL A 181 15.84 0.35 28.20
C VAL A 181 15.26 -0.03 29.56
N THR A 182 15.43 0.82 30.58
CA THR A 182 15.03 0.56 31.97
C THR A 182 13.61 1.04 32.29
N MET A 183 12.90 1.61 31.32
CA MET A 183 11.53 2.09 31.48
C MET A 183 10.63 0.92 31.87
N ASP A 184 9.94 1.05 33.00
CA ASP A 184 8.95 0.11 33.52
C ASP A 184 7.52 0.45 33.02
N LEU A 185 6.57 -0.43 33.32
CA LEU A 185 5.19 -0.27 32.88
C LEU A 185 4.54 1.01 33.42
N PRO A 186 4.63 1.34 34.73
CA PRO A 186 4.07 2.60 35.23
C PRO A 186 4.65 3.84 34.54
N SER A 187 5.97 3.89 34.34
CA SER A 187 6.60 5.01 33.61
C SER A 187 6.17 5.06 32.15
N TYR A 188 6.00 3.90 31.51
CA TYR A 188 5.52 3.82 30.13
C TYR A 188 4.08 4.29 29.99
N VAL A 189 3.18 3.85 30.88
CA VAL A 189 1.78 4.28 30.91
C VAL A 189 1.70 5.79 31.14
N GLN A 190 2.47 6.32 32.09
CA GLN A 190 2.56 7.77 32.30
C GLN A 190 3.09 8.53 31.09
N LEU A 191 4.03 7.97 30.34
CA LEU A 191 4.50 8.58 29.10
C LEU A 191 3.39 8.55 28.04
N ALA A 192 2.74 7.41 27.86
CA ALA A 192 1.70 7.22 26.85
C ALA A 192 0.53 8.17 27.05
N LEU A 193 0.09 8.38 28.29
CA LEU A 193 -1.11 9.15 28.64
C LEU A 193 -0.90 10.66 28.74
N ARG A 194 0.32 11.18 28.54
CA ARG A 194 0.56 12.64 28.57
C ARG A 194 -0.21 13.36 27.45
N PRO A 195 -0.79 14.55 27.70
CA PRO A 195 -1.46 15.35 26.68
C PRO A 195 -0.59 15.64 25.43
N GLU A 196 0.72 15.73 25.62
CA GLU A 196 1.72 16.01 24.59
C GLU A 196 2.16 14.76 23.81
N SER A 197 1.75 13.57 24.23
CA SER A 197 2.06 12.33 23.53
C SER A 197 1.16 12.17 22.30
N GLU A 198 1.77 11.80 21.17
CA GLU A 198 1.03 11.45 19.97
C GLU A 198 0.02 10.33 20.28
N LEU A 199 -1.12 10.36 19.57
CA LEU A 199 -2.09 9.27 19.60
C LEU A 199 -1.40 7.92 19.36
N ASN A 200 -1.71 6.98 20.24
CA ASN A 200 -1.10 5.66 20.25
C ASN A 200 -2.09 4.60 20.74
N ALA A 201 -1.81 3.36 20.39
CA ALA A 201 -2.74 2.25 20.56
C ALA A 201 -3.15 2.06 22.03
N LEU A 202 -2.19 2.18 22.95
CA LEU A 202 -2.43 1.99 24.38
C LEU A 202 -3.44 3.01 24.93
N VAL A 203 -3.25 4.29 24.61
CA VAL A 203 -4.13 5.34 25.12
C VAL A 203 -5.53 5.23 24.52
N ILE A 204 -5.64 4.89 23.23
CA ILE A 204 -6.94 4.72 22.58
C ILE A 204 -7.69 3.54 23.19
N TYR A 205 -7.00 2.42 23.44
CA TYR A 205 -7.56 1.30 24.19
C TYR A 205 -8.11 1.78 25.54
N MET A 206 -7.30 2.43 26.37
CA MET A 206 -7.72 2.89 27.69
C MET A 206 -8.90 3.88 27.63
N TRP A 207 -8.86 4.84 26.72
CA TRP A 207 -9.91 5.85 26.56
C TRP A 207 -11.27 5.22 26.33
N TYR A 208 -11.35 4.32 25.34
CA TYR A 208 -12.60 3.68 24.95
C TYR A 208 -13.02 2.58 25.95
N HIS A 209 -12.08 1.80 26.49
CA HIS A 209 -12.38 0.76 27.47
C HIS A 209 -13.00 1.34 28.75
N LEU A 210 -12.39 2.38 29.33
CA LEU A 210 -12.91 3.02 30.55
C LEU A 210 -14.33 3.59 30.34
N ARG A 211 -14.64 4.08 29.14
CA ARG A 211 -15.98 4.57 28.77
C ARG A 211 -16.98 3.44 28.58
N ALA A 212 -16.55 2.30 28.06
CA ALA A 212 -17.37 1.09 28.03
C ALA A 212 -17.71 0.61 29.45
N LEU A 213 -16.73 0.59 30.36
CA LEU A 213 -16.95 0.24 31.77
C LEU A 213 -17.92 1.21 32.47
N ALA A 214 -17.75 2.52 32.25
CA ALA A 214 -18.64 3.54 32.82
C ALA A 214 -20.08 3.39 32.34
N LYS A 215 -20.28 3.14 31.04
CA LYS A 215 -21.60 2.85 30.46
C LYS A 215 -22.20 1.54 31.00
N ALA A 216 -21.40 0.48 31.13
CA ALA A 216 -21.84 -0.79 31.70
C ALA A 216 -22.38 -0.64 33.13
N ARG A 217 -21.65 0.06 34.02
CA ARG A 217 -22.12 0.37 35.38
C ARG A 217 -23.39 1.23 35.39
N SER A 218 -23.48 2.19 34.47
CA SER A 218 -24.68 3.02 34.32
C SER A 218 -25.90 2.18 33.91
N ILE A 219 -25.73 1.21 33.01
CA ILE A 219 -26.79 0.27 32.61
C ILE A 219 -27.19 -0.62 33.80
N ALA A 220 -26.23 -1.11 34.58
CA ALA A 220 -26.47 -2.00 35.72
C ALA A 220 -27.25 -1.32 36.86
N SER A 221 -27.06 -0.02 37.04
CA SER A 221 -27.66 0.76 38.13
C SER A 221 -28.94 1.52 37.74
N ALA A 222 -29.16 1.80 36.44
CA ALA A 222 -30.28 2.60 35.97
C ALA A 222 -31.49 1.74 35.54
N SER A 223 -32.70 2.19 35.88
CA SER A 223 -33.92 1.69 35.24
C SER A 223 -34.13 2.43 33.93
N LEU A 224 -33.75 1.81 32.82
CA LEU A 224 -33.88 2.37 31.48
C LEU A 224 -35.10 1.79 30.74
N PRO A 225 -35.86 2.60 29.99
CA PRO A 225 -36.84 2.08 29.05
C PRO A 225 -36.19 1.11 28.03
N PRO A 226 -36.91 0.11 27.50
CA PRO A 226 -36.33 -0.93 26.64
C PRO A 226 -35.53 -0.38 25.45
N GLU A 227 -36.05 0.64 24.76
CA GLU A 227 -35.37 1.25 23.61
C GLU A 227 -34.04 1.92 24.03
N ARG A 228 -34.06 2.66 25.14
CA ARG A 228 -32.88 3.34 25.67
C ARG A 228 -31.84 2.35 26.20
N TYR A 229 -32.30 1.24 26.78
CA TYR A 229 -31.43 0.13 27.17
C TYR A 229 -30.73 -0.48 25.95
N ALA A 230 -31.47 -0.78 24.88
CA ALA A 230 -30.90 -1.33 23.65
C ALA A 230 -29.87 -0.38 23.01
N GLN A 231 -30.14 0.93 23.01
CA GLN A 231 -29.18 1.94 22.55
C GLN A 231 -27.92 1.98 23.43
N ALA A 232 -28.09 1.99 24.75
CA ALA A 232 -26.99 1.97 25.70
C ALA A 232 -26.13 0.70 25.55
N ALA A 233 -26.76 -0.46 25.38
CA ALA A 233 -26.08 -1.73 25.16
C ALA A 233 -25.22 -1.71 23.89
N ARG A 234 -25.76 -1.16 22.78
CA ARG A 234 -24.98 -0.96 21.55
C ARG A 234 -23.80 -0.01 21.75
N ALA A 235 -23.99 1.09 22.47
CA ALA A 235 -22.93 2.05 22.74
C ALA A 235 -21.81 1.47 23.62
N THR A 236 -22.16 0.75 24.67
CA THR A 236 -21.20 0.05 25.54
C THR A 236 -20.35 -0.95 24.74
N LEU A 237 -21.00 -1.79 23.92
CA LEU A 237 -20.30 -2.75 23.08
C LEU A 237 -19.49 -2.07 21.97
N ALA A 238 -19.96 -0.96 21.42
CA ALA A 238 -19.25 -0.22 20.39
C ALA A 238 -17.95 0.38 20.92
N ASP A 239 -17.99 0.97 22.12
CA ASP A 239 -16.80 1.52 22.77
C ASP A 239 -15.80 0.41 23.09
N GLU A 240 -16.25 -0.71 23.67
CA GLU A 240 -15.36 -1.83 23.95
C GLU A 240 -14.75 -2.40 22.67
N ALA A 241 -15.54 -2.67 21.65
CA ALA A 241 -15.01 -3.18 20.38
C ALA A 241 -14.02 -2.22 19.71
N PHE A 242 -14.19 -0.91 19.90
CA PHE A 242 -13.23 0.08 19.43
C PHE A 242 -11.95 0.04 20.26
N ALA A 243 -12.04 -0.12 21.58
CA ALA A 243 -10.88 -0.31 22.45
C ALA A 243 -10.09 -1.59 22.09
N LEU A 244 -10.80 -2.71 21.91
CA LEU A 244 -10.20 -4.02 21.66
C LEU A 244 -9.36 -4.06 20.40
N HIS A 245 -9.71 -3.30 19.36
CA HIS A 245 -8.90 -3.19 18.15
C HIS A 245 -7.48 -2.71 18.46
N PHE A 246 -7.35 -1.61 19.21
CA PHE A 246 -6.03 -1.07 19.55
C PHE A 246 -5.29 -1.92 20.58
N LEU A 247 -6.01 -2.62 21.47
CA LEU A 247 -5.38 -3.62 22.33
C LEU A 247 -4.78 -4.76 21.49
N GLN A 248 -5.52 -5.25 20.51
CA GLN A 248 -5.07 -6.30 19.59
C GLN A 248 -3.83 -5.84 18.82
N ASP A 249 -3.85 -4.63 18.24
CA ASP A 249 -2.72 -4.07 17.51
C ASP A 249 -1.42 -4.05 18.31
N GLY A 250 -1.51 -3.84 19.62
CA GLY A 250 -0.36 -3.87 20.52
C GLY A 250 0.41 -5.21 20.54
N PHE A 251 -0.19 -6.31 20.09
CA PHE A 251 0.44 -7.63 20.05
C PHE A 251 1.18 -7.95 18.74
N ALA A 252 0.96 -7.18 17.67
CA ALA A 252 1.59 -7.44 16.38
C ALA A 252 3.04 -6.94 16.33
N ALA A 253 3.97 -7.77 15.86
CA ALA A 253 5.40 -7.48 15.84
C ALA A 253 5.78 -6.17 15.13
N GLY A 254 5.21 -5.92 13.96
CA GLY A 254 5.40 -4.72 13.16
C GLY A 254 4.91 -3.44 13.84
N HIS A 255 3.99 -3.56 14.80
CA HIS A 255 3.43 -2.42 15.53
C HIS A 255 4.34 -2.03 16.69
N PHE A 256 4.67 -2.98 17.56
CA PHE A 256 5.54 -2.68 18.69
C PHE A 256 7.02 -2.54 18.32
N ALA A 257 7.43 -2.89 17.09
CA ALA A 257 8.72 -2.53 16.52
C ALA A 257 8.91 -1.02 16.30
N GLY A 258 7.81 -0.25 16.28
CA GLY A 258 7.82 1.22 16.36
C GLY A 258 7.65 1.98 15.04
N THR A 259 7.39 3.28 15.16
CA THR A 259 6.76 4.13 14.12
C THR A 259 7.67 5.11 13.40
N TRP A 260 8.96 5.21 13.73
CA TRP A 260 9.79 6.26 13.13
C TRP A 260 10.25 5.92 11.70
N GLY A 261 10.59 6.97 10.96
CA GLY A 261 10.94 6.92 9.53
C GLY A 261 9.81 7.43 8.62
N ASN A 262 10.13 7.58 7.33
CA ASN A 262 9.14 7.91 6.31
C ASN A 262 8.14 6.75 6.11
N ALA A 263 7.08 6.98 5.33
CA ALA A 263 6.04 5.96 5.10
C ALA A 263 6.59 4.64 4.52
N ALA A 264 7.58 4.69 3.63
CA ALA A 264 8.17 3.50 3.04
C ALA A 264 8.95 2.66 4.08
N VAL A 265 9.70 3.32 4.98
CA VAL A 265 10.43 2.68 6.08
C VAL A 265 9.47 2.13 7.13
N ARG A 266 8.42 2.86 7.48
CA ARG A 266 7.40 2.35 8.41
C ARG A 266 6.75 1.10 7.84
N LYS A 267 6.28 1.15 6.59
CA LYS A 267 5.62 0.01 5.94
C LYS A 267 6.55 -1.20 5.81
N GLY A 268 7.79 -0.99 5.38
CA GLY A 268 8.76 -2.07 5.22
C GLY A 268 9.14 -2.72 6.54
N THR A 269 9.36 -1.90 7.58
CA THR A 269 9.72 -2.41 8.90
C THR A 269 8.58 -3.18 9.54
N HIS A 270 7.38 -2.63 9.42
CA HIS A 270 6.16 -3.27 9.83
C HIS A 270 6.01 -4.67 9.21
N ASP A 271 6.00 -4.73 7.86
CA ASP A 271 5.81 -6.00 7.14
C ASP A 271 6.93 -6.99 7.46
N TYR A 272 8.17 -6.51 7.56
CA TYR A 272 9.31 -7.35 7.87
C TYR A 272 9.13 -8.06 9.21
N TYR A 273 8.82 -7.32 10.28
CA TYR A 273 8.69 -7.91 11.62
C TYR A 273 7.44 -8.75 11.77
N ASN A 274 6.34 -8.43 11.08
CA ASN A 274 5.16 -9.28 11.06
C ASN A 274 5.42 -10.61 10.34
N GLU A 275 6.22 -10.61 9.28
CA GLU A 275 6.57 -11.81 8.53
C GLU A 275 7.67 -12.66 9.19
N HIS A 276 8.76 -12.04 9.65
CA HIS A 276 9.96 -12.73 10.13
C HIS A 276 9.97 -12.92 11.66
N GLY A 277 9.06 -12.23 12.34
CA GLY A 277 8.95 -12.21 13.79
C GLY A 277 9.93 -11.27 14.49
N LEU A 278 9.63 -10.99 15.75
CA LEU A 278 10.46 -10.21 16.67
C LEU A 278 10.48 -10.88 18.03
N GLU A 279 11.67 -11.12 18.59
CA GLU A 279 11.78 -11.52 20.00
C GLU A 279 11.26 -10.36 20.86
N ALA A 280 10.28 -10.68 21.70
CA ALA A 280 9.59 -9.74 22.55
C ALA A 280 9.51 -10.26 23.98
N VAL A 281 9.59 -9.32 24.91
CA VAL A 281 9.31 -9.52 26.32
C VAL A 281 8.06 -8.70 26.61
N SER A 282 7.05 -9.27 27.26
CA SER A 282 5.92 -8.50 27.79
C SER A 282 6.28 -7.83 29.11
N TRP A 283 5.48 -6.85 29.53
CA TRP A 283 5.68 -6.18 30.81
C TRP A 283 5.55 -7.15 32.01
N ASP A 284 4.76 -8.22 31.88
CA ASP A 284 4.69 -9.33 32.83
C ASP A 284 5.82 -10.38 32.67
N ASN A 285 6.91 -10.01 32.00
CA ASN A 285 8.15 -10.76 31.86
C ASN A 285 8.02 -12.12 31.11
N ARG A 286 7.07 -12.23 30.17
CA ARG A 286 6.97 -13.40 29.29
C ARG A 286 7.74 -13.17 28.00
N ARG A 287 8.67 -14.09 27.69
CA ARG A 287 9.46 -14.08 26.45
C ARG A 287 8.76 -14.87 25.36
N ARG A 288 8.84 -14.36 24.13
CA ARG A 288 8.21 -14.96 22.95
C ARG A 288 8.81 -14.41 21.66
N VAL A 289 8.66 -15.15 20.57
CA VAL A 289 8.71 -14.57 19.23
C VAL A 289 7.27 -14.22 18.86
N ALA A 290 7.02 -12.95 18.57
CA ALA A 290 5.73 -12.50 18.06
C ALA A 290 5.82 -12.33 16.55
N LEU A 291 4.75 -12.70 15.85
CA LEU A 291 4.50 -12.33 14.45
C LEU A 291 3.30 -11.37 14.38
N GLY A 292 2.88 -11.03 13.18
CA GLY A 292 1.68 -10.23 12.96
C GLY A 292 1.14 -10.39 11.54
N ASP A 293 0.13 -9.60 11.17
CA ASP A 293 -0.49 -9.52 9.84
C ASP A 293 -0.32 -10.70 8.90
N ALA A 294 -1.37 -11.49 8.78
CA ALA A 294 -1.43 -12.64 7.88
C ALA A 294 -0.39 -13.74 8.18
N ASN A 295 0.46 -13.55 9.19
CA ASN A 295 1.43 -14.51 9.71
C ASN A 295 1.14 -14.88 11.18
N MET A 296 -0.01 -14.48 11.73
CA MET A 296 -0.46 -14.84 13.08
C MET A 296 -0.36 -16.35 13.28
N GLN A 297 0.41 -16.78 14.28
CA GLN A 297 0.43 -18.17 14.71
C GLN A 297 -0.62 -18.42 15.79
N PRO A 298 -1.03 -19.68 16.03
CA PRO A 298 -1.97 -20.00 17.11
C PRO A 298 -1.55 -19.40 18.46
N GLY A 299 -0.25 -19.46 18.79
CA GLY A 299 0.27 -18.87 20.01
C GLY A 299 0.18 -17.33 20.06
N ASP A 300 0.27 -16.62 18.92
CA ASP A 300 0.04 -15.18 18.87
C ASP A 300 -1.43 -14.86 19.18
N ALA A 301 -2.33 -15.60 18.53
CA ALA A 301 -3.77 -15.48 18.71
C ALA A 301 -4.18 -15.71 20.16
N ASP A 302 -3.70 -16.79 20.80
CA ASP A 302 -4.02 -17.14 22.19
C ASP A 302 -3.61 -16.03 23.18
N ARG A 303 -2.46 -15.39 22.95
CA ARG A 303 -1.93 -14.33 23.82
C ARG A 303 -2.74 -13.05 23.69
N ALA A 304 -3.00 -12.60 22.47
CA ALA A 304 -3.86 -11.45 22.23
C ALA A 304 -5.29 -11.73 22.75
N ALA A 305 -5.81 -12.95 22.54
CA ALA A 305 -7.12 -13.36 23.01
C ALA A 305 -7.21 -13.40 24.55
N THR A 306 -6.13 -13.72 25.25
CA THR A 306 -6.07 -13.67 26.72
C THR A 306 -6.28 -12.25 27.24
N ALA A 307 -5.54 -11.27 26.69
CA ALA A 307 -5.71 -9.87 27.08
C ALA A 307 -7.09 -9.31 26.72
N VAL A 308 -7.60 -9.67 25.53
CA VAL A 308 -8.95 -9.30 25.08
C VAL A 308 -10.03 -9.93 25.96
N ARG A 309 -9.86 -11.20 26.37
CA ARG A 309 -10.76 -11.87 27.31
C ARG A 309 -10.78 -11.15 28.64
N ASP A 310 -9.62 -10.76 29.16
CA ASP A 310 -9.54 -10.07 30.45
C ASP A 310 -10.21 -8.68 30.40
N SER A 311 -10.08 -7.95 29.27
CA SER A 311 -10.83 -6.72 28.99
C SER A 311 -12.34 -6.94 28.98
N LEU A 312 -12.81 -7.98 28.27
CA LEU A 312 -14.23 -8.35 28.22
C LEU A 312 -14.75 -8.83 29.59
N ALA A 313 -13.92 -9.48 30.40
CA ALA A 313 -14.24 -9.90 31.76
C ALA A 313 -14.40 -8.70 32.70
N GLN A 314 -13.57 -7.66 32.55
CA GLN A 314 -13.78 -6.39 33.25
C GLN A 314 -15.09 -5.73 32.85
N LEU A 315 -15.44 -5.73 31.55
CA LEU A 315 -16.73 -5.23 31.09
C LEU A 315 -17.92 -6.02 31.68
N ALA A 316 -17.85 -7.35 31.66
CA ALA A 316 -18.86 -8.20 32.26
C ALA A 316 -19.02 -7.94 33.76
N SER A 317 -17.90 -7.75 34.47
CA SER A 317 -17.91 -7.42 35.90
C SER A 317 -18.55 -6.05 36.16
N ALA A 318 -18.32 -5.06 35.29
CA ALA A 318 -18.96 -3.75 35.37
C ALA A 318 -20.49 -3.79 35.13
N LEU A 319 -21.01 -4.81 34.43
CA LEU A 319 -22.45 -5.03 34.26
C LEU A 319 -23.11 -5.65 35.49
N ASP A 320 -22.34 -6.33 36.34
CA ASP A 320 -22.82 -6.94 37.59
C ASP A 320 -22.55 -6.06 38.82
N ASP A 321 -21.64 -5.10 38.71
CA ASP A 321 -21.30 -4.14 39.76
C ASP A 321 -22.44 -3.14 40.01
N LYS A 322 -23.25 -3.43 41.03
CA LYS A 322 -24.36 -2.58 41.49
C LYS A 322 -23.94 -1.44 42.40
N THR A 323 -22.64 -1.32 42.73
CA THR A 323 -22.17 -0.34 43.73
C THR A 323 -22.06 1.08 43.19
N GLY A 324 -22.08 1.27 41.86
CA GLY A 324 -22.10 2.58 41.23
C GLY A 324 -20.80 3.38 41.38
N ALA A 325 -19.66 2.72 41.67
CA ALA A 325 -18.37 3.38 41.74
C ALA A 325 -18.09 4.17 40.45
N THR A 326 -17.86 5.47 40.60
CA THR A 326 -17.66 6.41 39.49
C THR A 326 -16.45 6.04 38.66
N VAL A 327 -16.66 5.85 37.35
CA VAL A 327 -15.60 5.84 36.34
C VAL A 327 -15.89 6.94 35.34
N ALA A 328 -14.83 7.70 34.99
CA ALA A 328 -14.74 8.81 34.06
C ALA A 328 -15.92 9.80 34.12
N ALA A 329 -15.70 11.00 34.67
CA ALA A 329 -16.76 12.00 34.86
C ALA A 329 -17.39 12.57 33.56
N ASP A 330 -16.88 12.22 32.37
CA ASP A 330 -17.31 12.79 31.09
C ASP A 330 -17.57 11.72 30.02
N PHE A 331 -18.66 10.95 30.20
CA PHE A 331 -19.22 10.09 29.15
C PHE A 331 -20.69 10.43 28.87
N LYS A 332 -21.09 10.25 27.61
CA LYS A 332 -22.49 10.42 27.18
C LYS A 332 -23.18 9.07 27.11
N MET A 333 -24.43 9.01 27.55
CA MET A 333 -25.28 7.82 27.47
C MET A 333 -26.67 8.24 26.96
N PRO A 334 -27.23 7.59 25.92
CA PRO A 334 -26.87 6.27 25.37
C PRO A 334 -25.97 6.30 24.13
N GLU A 335 -25.25 7.38 23.86
CA GLU A 335 -24.43 7.49 22.64
C GLU A 335 -23.05 6.81 22.77
N PRO A 336 -22.53 6.18 21.70
CA PRO A 336 -21.14 5.75 21.66
C PRO A 336 -20.17 6.94 21.66
N GLU A 337 -18.94 6.70 22.10
CA GLU A 337 -17.87 7.68 22.08
C GLU A 337 -17.54 8.13 20.65
N GLY A 338 -17.38 9.44 20.47
CA GLY A 338 -17.23 10.11 19.18
C GLY A 338 -15.83 10.66 18.92
N PHE A 339 -14.87 10.47 19.84
CA PHE A 339 -13.50 10.93 19.67
C PHE A 339 -12.87 10.40 18.37
N ASN A 340 -12.57 11.30 17.43
CA ASN A 340 -12.18 10.94 16.08
C ASN A 340 -10.67 10.69 15.95
N VAL A 341 -10.28 9.42 16.05
CA VAL A 341 -8.86 9.03 16.00
C VAL A 341 -8.22 9.25 14.64
N CYS A 342 -8.98 9.47 13.55
CA CYS A 342 -8.42 9.76 12.23
C CYS A 342 -8.11 11.25 12.00
N ARG A 343 -8.64 12.15 12.83
CA ARG A 343 -8.49 13.59 12.65
C ARG A 343 -7.55 14.20 13.67
N GLU A 344 -7.62 13.67 14.89
CA GLU A 344 -6.81 14.16 15.99
C GLU A 344 -5.39 13.58 15.93
N SER A 345 -4.46 14.30 16.54
CA SER A 345 -3.06 13.87 16.70
C SER A 345 -2.70 13.62 18.17
N HIS A 346 -3.51 14.16 19.10
CA HIS A 346 -3.34 14.09 20.54
C HIS A 346 -4.72 13.98 21.21
N PHE A 347 -4.78 13.52 22.46
CA PHE A 347 -6.01 13.58 23.25
C PHE A 347 -6.24 14.98 23.83
N PRO A 348 -7.50 15.45 23.92
CA PRO A 348 -7.81 16.79 24.40
C PRO A 348 -7.72 16.93 25.92
N ALA A 349 -7.72 15.81 26.66
CA ALA A 349 -7.72 15.76 28.11
C ALA A 349 -7.06 14.46 28.61
N ALA A 350 -6.83 14.39 29.93
CA ALA A 350 -6.40 13.16 30.58
C ALA A 350 -7.39 12.02 30.32
N VAL A 351 -6.86 10.81 30.14
CA VAL A 351 -7.63 9.65 29.65
C VAL A 351 -8.41 8.93 30.75
N GLY A 352 -7.89 9.00 31.97
CA GLY A 352 -8.50 8.47 33.19
C GLY A 352 -7.70 8.88 34.43
N GLU A 353 -8.28 8.66 35.60
CA GLU A 353 -7.65 8.90 36.90
C GLU A 353 -6.74 7.72 37.31
N LEU A 354 -5.80 7.95 38.23
CA LEU A 354 -4.84 6.93 38.65
C LEU A 354 -5.49 5.58 39.07
N PRO A 355 -6.58 5.54 39.85
CA PRO A 355 -7.23 4.27 40.21
C PRO A 355 -7.79 3.50 39.01
N GLU A 356 -8.28 4.22 37.99
CA GLU A 356 -8.81 3.62 36.76
C GLU A 356 -7.67 3.03 35.93
N ILE A 357 -6.55 3.75 35.85
CA ILE A 357 -5.33 3.29 35.18
C ILE A 357 -4.82 1.99 35.83
N LEU A 358 -4.74 1.95 37.17
CA LEU A 358 -4.29 0.78 37.92
C LEU A 358 -5.22 -0.44 37.71
N ALA A 359 -6.52 -0.22 37.51
CA ALA A 359 -7.46 -1.30 37.26
C ALA A 359 -7.23 -1.99 35.90
N VAL A 360 -6.75 -1.25 34.90
CA VAL A 360 -6.49 -1.77 33.54
C VAL A 360 -5.05 -2.27 33.38
N GLU A 361 -4.14 -1.92 34.31
CA GLU A 361 -2.72 -2.32 34.30
C GLU A 361 -2.50 -3.83 34.09
N PRO A 362 -3.25 -4.76 34.71
CA PRO A 362 -3.05 -6.20 34.49
C PRO A 362 -3.28 -6.66 33.05
N ILE A 363 -4.12 -5.95 32.28
CA ILE A 363 -4.36 -6.23 30.87
C ILE A 363 -3.19 -5.69 30.04
N ILE A 364 -2.78 -4.43 30.31
CA ILE A 364 -1.67 -3.77 29.63
C ILE A 364 -0.36 -4.54 29.87
N ALA A 365 -0.19 -5.12 31.06
CA ALA A 365 0.99 -5.88 31.43
C ALA A 365 1.27 -7.07 30.49
N GLN A 366 0.24 -7.59 29.82
CA GLN A 366 0.34 -8.71 28.89
C GLN A 366 0.90 -8.29 27.51
N THR A 367 0.87 -6.99 27.20
CA THR A 367 1.35 -6.46 25.93
C THR A 367 2.88 -6.56 25.83
N PRO A 368 3.44 -6.79 24.63
CA PRO A 368 4.87 -6.65 24.37
C PRO A 368 5.42 -5.28 24.78
N ILE A 369 6.63 -5.25 25.34
CA ILE A 369 7.37 -4.01 25.60
C ILE A 369 7.74 -3.38 24.25
N PRO A 370 7.32 -2.14 23.97
CA PRO A 370 7.63 -1.49 22.69
C PRO A 370 9.12 -1.23 22.49
N ALA A 371 9.56 -1.22 21.23
CA ALA A 371 10.94 -0.93 20.87
C ALA A 371 11.37 0.49 21.28
N LEU A 372 12.69 0.68 21.38
CA LEU A 372 13.28 2.01 21.60
C LEU A 372 13.09 2.90 20.37
N GLY A 373 12.95 4.20 20.58
CA GLY A 373 12.94 5.19 19.50
C GLY A 373 14.26 5.28 18.73
N ALA A 374 14.33 6.21 17.77
CA ALA A 374 15.53 6.42 16.97
C ALA A 374 16.77 6.73 17.86
N GLY A 375 17.90 6.09 17.56
CA GLY A 375 19.15 6.28 18.30
C GLY A 375 19.82 4.96 18.69
N LYS A 376 20.61 4.98 19.77
CA LYS A 376 21.29 3.80 20.29
C LYS A 376 20.26 2.77 20.77
N GLY A 377 20.39 1.53 20.30
CA GLY A 377 19.47 0.43 20.65
C GLY A 377 18.20 0.37 19.80
N ALA A 378 18.04 1.25 18.80
CA ALA A 378 16.95 1.14 17.83
C ALA A 378 17.07 -0.18 17.03
N LEU A 379 15.91 -0.79 16.73
CA LEU A 379 15.85 -1.96 15.88
C LEU A 379 16.24 -1.63 14.42
N PRO A 380 16.80 -2.60 13.67
CA PRO A 380 16.96 -2.49 12.23
C PRO A 380 15.66 -2.05 11.55
N ARG A 381 15.77 -1.13 10.59
CA ARG A 381 14.63 -0.60 9.84
C ARG A 381 14.71 -1.06 8.40
N PHE A 382 13.57 -1.49 7.89
CA PHE A 382 13.43 -2.03 6.54
C PHE A 382 12.53 -1.11 5.74
N ARG A 383 12.89 -0.84 4.50
CA ARG A 383 12.08 -0.04 3.61
C ARG A 383 11.22 -0.95 2.73
N SER A 384 10.05 -0.48 2.36
CA SER A 384 9.21 -1.09 1.33
C SER A 384 9.51 -0.43 -0.03
N GLU A 385 9.39 -1.19 -1.11
CA GLU A 385 9.66 -0.75 -2.48
C GLU A 385 8.60 0.24 -2.98
N ILE A 386 8.68 1.48 -2.48
CA ILE A 386 7.69 2.53 -2.68
C ILE A 386 8.43 3.87 -2.86
N GLY A 387 7.97 4.64 -3.84
CA GLY A 387 8.35 6.03 -4.02
C GLY A 387 9.19 6.28 -5.28
N PRO A 388 9.76 7.49 -5.41
CA PRO A 388 10.56 7.86 -6.55
C PRO A 388 11.90 7.14 -6.58
N PHE A 389 12.36 6.81 -7.79
CA PHE A 389 13.63 6.16 -8.01
C PHE A 389 14.38 6.72 -9.22
N ILE A 390 15.70 6.57 -9.18
CA ILE A 390 16.60 6.67 -10.33
C ILE A 390 17.16 5.28 -10.62
N GLY A 391 17.32 4.91 -11.88
CA GLY A 391 17.79 3.58 -12.25
C GLY A 391 18.67 3.55 -13.47
N LEU A 392 19.22 2.38 -13.72
CA LEU A 392 19.98 2.00 -14.90
C LEU A 392 19.32 0.75 -15.49
N SER A 393 19.11 0.75 -16.80
CA SER A 393 18.65 -0.42 -17.53
C SER A 393 19.67 -0.77 -18.61
N SER A 394 20.01 -2.04 -18.72
CA SER A 394 20.78 -2.57 -19.84
C SER A 394 20.03 -3.72 -20.48
N ALA A 395 20.13 -3.86 -21.80
CA ALA A 395 19.46 -4.96 -22.48
C ALA A 395 20.27 -5.54 -23.64
N LEU A 396 20.15 -6.87 -23.79
CA LEU A 396 20.57 -7.63 -24.97
C LEU A 396 19.34 -7.88 -25.84
N ARG A 397 19.44 -7.67 -27.15
CA ARG A 397 18.32 -7.82 -28.09
C ARG A 397 18.67 -8.81 -29.19
N GLY A 398 17.70 -9.66 -29.53
CA GLY A 398 17.65 -10.38 -30.79
C GLY A 398 16.40 -9.95 -31.53
N THR A 399 16.54 -9.49 -32.78
CA THR A 399 15.45 -8.95 -33.59
C THR A 399 15.35 -9.70 -34.90
N ALA A 400 14.17 -10.18 -35.23
CA ALA A 400 13.80 -10.61 -36.57
C ALA A 400 13.15 -9.45 -37.34
N LEU A 401 13.50 -9.35 -38.62
CA LEU A 401 13.10 -8.27 -39.53
C LEU A 401 12.32 -8.88 -40.69
N GLY A 402 11.14 -8.36 -40.98
CA GLY A 402 10.34 -8.74 -42.13
C GLY A 402 10.74 -7.99 -43.40
N GLY A 403 12.00 -8.09 -43.82
CA GLY A 403 12.56 -7.37 -44.97
C GLY A 403 13.55 -6.25 -44.62
N GLY A 404 14.06 -5.59 -45.66
CA GLY A 404 14.87 -4.37 -45.59
C GLY A 404 14.07 -3.13 -46.04
N PHE A 405 14.69 -1.95 -46.05
CA PHE A 405 13.95 -0.71 -46.38
C PHE A 405 13.58 -0.61 -47.87
N ALA A 406 14.30 -1.33 -48.75
CA ALA A 406 14.04 -1.35 -50.18
C ALA A 406 12.97 -2.38 -50.54
N SER A 407 12.08 -2.08 -51.48
CA SER A 407 11.01 -3.01 -51.91
C SER A 407 11.51 -4.36 -52.45
N THR A 408 12.77 -4.42 -52.89
CA THR A 408 13.42 -5.66 -53.37
C THR A 408 14.01 -6.51 -52.24
N GLN A 409 14.05 -6.00 -51.01
CA GLN A 409 14.59 -6.68 -49.83
C GLN A 409 13.43 -7.30 -49.03
N SER A 410 12.81 -8.35 -49.55
CA SER A 410 11.67 -9.01 -48.90
C SER A 410 12.06 -10.21 -48.02
N GLY A 411 13.35 -10.55 -47.94
CA GLY A 411 13.81 -11.69 -47.16
C GLY A 411 13.82 -11.41 -45.65
N VAL A 412 13.61 -12.45 -44.85
CA VAL A 412 13.70 -12.34 -43.38
C VAL A 412 15.15 -12.11 -42.98
N GLY A 413 15.36 -11.17 -42.07
CA GLY A 413 16.65 -10.82 -41.52
C GLY A 413 16.71 -10.92 -40.02
N THR A 414 17.92 -10.96 -39.45
CA THR A 414 18.13 -10.90 -38.00
C THR A 414 19.21 -9.90 -37.59
N THR A 415 19.02 -9.23 -36.46
CA THR A 415 20.04 -8.36 -35.84
C THR A 415 20.18 -8.67 -34.36
N GLY A 416 21.41 -8.52 -33.85
CA GLY A 416 21.69 -8.45 -32.42
C GLY A 416 21.77 -6.98 -31.99
N GLY A 417 21.51 -6.68 -30.72
CA GLY A 417 21.66 -5.32 -30.22
C GLY A 417 21.96 -5.22 -28.73
N LEU A 418 22.56 -4.09 -28.35
CA LEU A 418 22.84 -3.68 -26.99
C LEU A 418 22.13 -2.36 -26.70
N GLU A 419 21.54 -2.23 -25.53
CA GLU A 419 20.87 -1.03 -25.06
C GLU A 419 21.36 -0.70 -23.65
N ALA A 420 21.58 0.59 -23.38
CA ALA A 420 21.86 1.11 -22.05
C ALA A 420 21.08 2.42 -21.84
N ALA A 421 20.38 2.54 -20.72
CA ALA A 421 19.52 3.67 -20.42
C ALA A 421 19.57 4.07 -18.95
N VAL A 422 19.36 5.37 -18.72
CA VAL A 422 19.06 5.92 -17.39
C VAL A 422 17.54 6.01 -17.25
N ARG A 423 17.04 5.56 -16.10
CA ARG A 423 15.62 5.49 -15.77
C ARG A 423 15.25 6.48 -14.67
N LEU A 424 14.11 7.13 -14.81
CA LEU A 424 13.47 7.92 -13.77
C LEU A 424 12.03 7.47 -13.61
N GLY A 425 11.59 7.22 -12.38
CA GLY A 425 10.25 6.67 -12.18
C GLY A 425 9.75 6.69 -10.75
N LEU A 426 8.57 6.10 -10.59
CA LEU A 426 7.88 5.81 -9.33
C LEU A 426 7.62 4.31 -9.24
N GLY A 427 7.95 3.71 -8.10
CA GLY A 427 7.62 2.33 -7.77
C GLY A 427 6.55 2.26 -6.67
N LEU A 428 5.68 1.26 -6.77
CA LEU A 428 4.60 0.95 -5.81
C LEU A 428 4.55 -0.57 -5.50
N GLU A 429 5.57 -1.32 -5.89
CA GLU A 429 5.61 -2.78 -5.77
C GLU A 429 5.49 -3.26 -4.33
N GLY A 430 5.99 -2.48 -3.36
CA GLY A 430 5.90 -2.81 -1.94
C GLY A 430 4.46 -2.87 -1.37
N VAL A 431 3.49 -2.30 -2.08
CA VAL A 431 2.08 -2.16 -1.64
C VAL A 431 1.08 -2.74 -2.62
N LEU A 432 1.57 -3.38 -3.67
CA LEU A 432 0.74 -4.07 -4.64
C LEU A 432 1.01 -5.57 -4.58
N SER A 433 0.12 -6.35 -5.19
CA SER A 433 0.36 -7.79 -5.34
C SER A 433 1.60 -8.01 -6.21
N GLU A 434 2.32 -9.10 -6.02
CA GLU A 434 3.40 -9.50 -6.93
C GLU A 434 2.90 -9.74 -8.37
N SER A 435 1.60 -9.96 -8.53
CA SER A 435 0.91 -10.02 -9.81
C SER A 435 0.61 -8.63 -10.40
N SER A 436 0.61 -7.56 -9.61
CA SER A 436 0.38 -6.20 -10.08
C SER A 436 1.62 -5.54 -10.70
N ASP A 437 1.44 -4.53 -11.53
CA ASP A 437 2.57 -3.74 -12.05
C ASP A 437 2.48 -2.30 -11.54
N GLY A 438 3.33 -2.05 -10.56
CA GLY A 438 3.42 -0.81 -9.80
C GLY A 438 4.40 0.21 -10.35
N GLN A 439 4.98 -0.03 -11.53
CA GLN A 439 6.02 0.85 -12.06
C GLN A 439 5.45 1.87 -13.03
N VAL A 440 5.87 3.12 -12.84
CA VAL A 440 5.74 4.19 -13.84
C VAL A 440 7.12 4.77 -14.08
N PHE A 441 7.63 4.72 -15.31
CA PHE A 441 8.97 5.24 -15.60
C PHE A 441 9.13 5.79 -17.01
N ILE A 442 10.19 6.58 -17.19
CA ILE A 442 10.75 6.99 -18.47
C ILE A 442 12.24 6.63 -18.48
N ASP A 443 12.69 6.09 -19.61
CA ASP A 443 14.06 5.72 -19.93
C ASP A 443 14.59 6.61 -21.04
N LEU A 444 15.83 7.07 -20.86
CA LEU A 444 16.60 7.77 -21.88
C LEU A 444 17.94 7.06 -22.02
N GLY A 445 18.27 6.63 -23.24
CA GLY A 445 19.43 5.78 -23.46
C GLY A 445 19.98 5.78 -24.87
N PHE A 446 20.93 4.87 -25.07
CA PHE A 446 21.57 4.59 -26.34
C PHE A 446 21.42 3.12 -26.68
N ARG A 447 21.33 2.84 -27.98
CA ARG A 447 21.25 1.51 -28.54
C ARG A 447 22.22 1.36 -29.70
N GLU A 448 22.85 0.19 -29.79
CA GLU A 448 23.71 -0.24 -30.88
C GLU A 448 23.14 -1.56 -31.43
N ASP A 449 22.85 -1.61 -32.72
CA ASP A 449 22.46 -2.82 -33.43
C ASP A 449 23.60 -3.29 -34.33
N SER A 450 23.81 -4.60 -34.39
CA SER A 450 24.70 -5.23 -35.36
C SER A 450 24.16 -5.07 -36.78
N SER A 451 25.03 -5.25 -37.77
CA SER A 451 24.58 -5.48 -39.14
C SER A 451 23.62 -6.67 -39.18
N GLU A 452 22.65 -6.58 -40.08
CA GLU A 452 21.71 -7.66 -40.32
C GLU A 452 22.40 -8.88 -40.95
N GLN A 453 21.88 -10.06 -40.60
CA GLN A 453 22.22 -11.34 -41.20
C GLN A 453 20.97 -11.95 -41.82
N GLY A 454 20.96 -12.11 -43.15
CA GLY A 454 19.82 -12.68 -43.87
C GLY A 454 19.53 -12.00 -45.20
N GLY A 455 18.23 -11.82 -45.48
CA GLY A 455 17.73 -11.31 -46.76
C GLY A 455 17.43 -9.80 -46.79
N ALA A 456 17.72 -9.08 -45.71
CA ALA A 456 17.69 -7.62 -45.71
C ALA A 456 19.11 -7.06 -45.95
N SER A 457 19.26 -5.74 -46.10
CA SER A 457 20.58 -5.11 -46.04
C SER A 457 20.47 -3.88 -45.15
N ILE A 458 20.59 -4.14 -43.84
CA ILE A 458 20.59 -3.09 -42.83
C ILE A 458 21.97 -3.12 -42.16
N PRO A 459 22.78 -2.05 -42.30
CA PRO A 459 24.08 -1.99 -41.65
C PRO A 459 23.93 -1.84 -40.13
N GLY A 460 25.02 -2.13 -39.41
CA GLY A 460 25.12 -1.80 -38.00
C GLY A 460 24.85 -0.31 -37.75
N ARG A 461 24.09 -0.01 -36.70
CA ARG A 461 23.51 1.32 -36.51
C ARG A 461 23.26 1.62 -35.04
N SER A 462 23.37 2.89 -34.69
CA SER A 462 23.11 3.40 -33.35
C SER A 462 21.82 4.24 -33.29
N ALA A 463 21.21 4.30 -32.11
CA ALA A 463 20.01 5.08 -31.86
C ALA A 463 20.01 5.71 -30.47
N PHE A 464 19.39 6.88 -30.36
CA PHE A 464 18.85 7.34 -29.08
C PHE A 464 17.57 6.56 -28.77
N VAL A 465 17.41 6.15 -27.52
CA VAL A 465 16.22 5.42 -27.06
C VAL A 465 15.45 6.26 -26.07
N LEU A 466 14.14 6.37 -26.31
CA LEU A 466 13.16 6.85 -25.36
C LEU A 466 12.18 5.71 -25.10
N ARG A 467 12.05 5.27 -23.86
CA ARG A 467 11.08 4.25 -23.47
C ARG A 467 10.27 4.72 -22.28
N TRP A 468 9.01 4.35 -22.20
CA TRP A 468 8.20 4.62 -21.02
C TRP A 468 7.33 3.44 -20.68
N ARG A 469 7.02 3.30 -19.39
CA ARG A 469 6.07 2.32 -18.85
C ARG A 469 5.04 3.04 -18.00
N VAL A 470 3.77 2.82 -18.29
CA VAL A 470 2.64 3.37 -17.55
C VAL A 470 1.52 2.32 -17.53
N PRO A 471 1.01 1.90 -16.36
CA PRO A 471 -0.20 1.09 -16.26
C PRO A 471 -1.39 1.83 -16.86
N PHE A 472 -2.41 1.11 -17.33
CA PHE A 472 -3.61 1.75 -17.87
C PHE A 472 -4.90 1.13 -17.33
N TRP A 473 -5.98 1.90 -17.34
CA TRP A 473 -7.23 1.51 -16.67
C TRP A 473 -8.10 0.62 -17.54
N LEU A 474 -8.29 1.00 -18.81
CA LEU A 474 -9.09 0.31 -19.80
C LEU A 474 -8.34 0.18 -21.13
N ILE A 475 -7.77 1.28 -21.61
CA ILE A 475 -6.98 1.32 -22.86
C ILE A 475 -5.62 1.99 -22.65
N PRO A 476 -4.58 1.61 -23.40
CA PRO A 476 -3.27 2.24 -23.33
C PRO A 476 -3.34 3.77 -23.40
N GLY A 477 -2.65 4.46 -22.48
CA GLY A 477 -2.57 5.92 -22.43
C GLY A 477 -3.76 6.64 -21.78
N ASP A 478 -4.81 5.92 -21.35
CA ASP A 478 -5.98 6.56 -20.73
C ASP A 478 -5.66 7.32 -19.44
N LEU A 479 -4.73 6.83 -18.61
CA LEU A 479 -4.26 7.56 -17.42
C LEU A 479 -3.54 8.85 -17.80
N ILE A 480 -2.80 8.87 -18.91
CA ILE A 480 -2.10 10.08 -19.38
C ILE A 480 -3.12 11.16 -19.74
N VAL A 481 -4.22 10.77 -20.40
CA VAL A 481 -5.30 11.70 -20.80
C VAL A 481 -6.19 12.08 -19.61
N ALA A 482 -6.54 11.12 -18.76
CA ALA A 482 -7.46 11.34 -17.65
C ALA A 482 -6.82 12.12 -16.49
N THR A 483 -5.51 11.99 -16.28
CA THR A 483 -4.81 12.61 -15.16
C THR A 483 -4.96 14.13 -15.14
N PRO A 484 -4.64 14.88 -16.22
CA PRO A 484 -4.77 16.35 -16.21
C PRO A 484 -6.19 16.82 -15.94
N VAL A 485 -7.22 16.05 -16.26
CA VAL A 485 -8.62 16.43 -16.00
C VAL A 485 -9.03 16.05 -14.58
N LEU A 486 -8.79 14.80 -14.18
CA LEU A 486 -9.26 14.27 -12.90
C LEU A 486 -8.44 14.79 -11.71
N ALA A 487 -7.18 15.17 -11.91
CA ALA A 487 -6.38 15.79 -10.85
C ALA A 487 -7.01 17.08 -10.32
N PHE A 488 -7.69 17.86 -11.17
CA PHE A 488 -8.35 19.10 -10.75
C PHE A 488 -9.86 18.95 -10.51
N THR A 489 -10.52 18.02 -11.20
CA THR A 489 -11.99 17.86 -11.10
C THR A 489 -12.42 16.80 -10.08
N ASN A 490 -11.68 15.70 -9.96
CA ASN A 490 -12.05 14.60 -9.06
C ASN A 490 -10.83 13.74 -8.66
N PRO A 491 -9.99 14.23 -7.72
CA PRO A 491 -8.78 13.52 -7.29
C PRO A 491 -9.05 12.11 -6.75
N ARG A 492 -10.20 11.90 -6.13
CA ARG A 492 -10.63 10.59 -5.61
C ARG A 492 -10.84 9.59 -6.75
N LYS A 493 -11.46 10.02 -7.86
CA LYS A 493 -11.65 9.18 -9.06
C LYS A 493 -10.31 8.88 -9.73
N LEU A 494 -9.41 9.85 -9.81
CA LEU A 494 -8.05 9.64 -10.32
C LEU A 494 -7.32 8.57 -9.51
N LYS A 495 -7.33 8.68 -8.17
CA LYS A 495 -6.72 7.69 -7.27
C LYS A 495 -7.26 6.28 -7.51
N LYS A 496 -8.58 6.14 -7.65
CA LYS A 496 -9.22 4.85 -7.96
C LYS A 496 -8.74 4.28 -9.30
N MET A 497 -8.69 5.12 -10.35
CA MET A 497 -8.22 4.69 -11.67
C MET A 497 -6.76 4.26 -11.63
N ALA A 498 -5.89 5.02 -10.98
CA ALA A 498 -4.48 4.69 -10.84
C ALA A 498 -4.27 3.35 -10.11
N MET A 499 -4.93 3.13 -8.97
CA MET A 499 -4.84 1.88 -8.22
C MET A 499 -5.36 0.68 -9.01
N GLN A 500 -6.48 0.85 -9.73
CA GLN A 500 -7.03 -0.21 -10.54
C GLN A 500 -6.12 -0.55 -11.73
N SER A 501 -5.51 0.46 -12.36
CA SER A 501 -4.56 0.28 -13.47
C SER A 501 -3.32 -0.49 -13.02
N ALA A 502 -2.77 -0.14 -11.86
CA ALA A 502 -1.63 -0.84 -11.28
C ALA A 502 -1.95 -2.33 -11.03
N ASN A 503 -3.19 -2.67 -10.65
CA ASN A 503 -3.66 -4.04 -10.50
C ASN A 503 -4.29 -4.64 -11.77
N GLY A 504 -3.75 -4.30 -12.93
CA GLY A 504 -4.11 -4.93 -14.20
C GLY A 504 -5.37 -4.39 -14.89
N GLY A 505 -5.86 -3.22 -14.47
CA GLY A 505 -6.94 -2.50 -15.15
C GLY A 505 -8.35 -3.02 -14.85
N LEU A 506 -9.31 -2.64 -15.68
CA LEU A 506 -10.71 -3.07 -15.60
C LEU A 506 -10.89 -4.53 -16.02
N ILE A 507 -10.12 -4.96 -17.00
CA ILE A 507 -10.08 -6.34 -17.47
C ILE A 507 -8.72 -6.91 -17.02
N PRO A 508 -8.68 -7.89 -16.11
CA PRO A 508 -7.46 -8.26 -15.39
C PRO A 508 -6.47 -9.12 -16.21
N TRP A 509 -6.55 -9.16 -17.54
CA TRP A 509 -5.60 -9.90 -18.39
C TRP A 509 -4.16 -9.36 -18.30
N GLN A 510 -3.99 -8.16 -17.73
CA GLN A 510 -2.70 -7.53 -17.51
C GLN A 510 -2.06 -7.88 -16.17
N THR A 511 -2.76 -8.60 -15.28
CA THR A 511 -2.16 -9.09 -14.04
C THR A 511 -1.11 -10.14 -14.39
N GLY A 512 0.06 -10.03 -13.79
CA GLY A 512 1.08 -11.03 -13.86
C GLY A 512 0.70 -12.31 -13.11
N ILE A 513 1.42 -13.38 -13.42
CA ILE A 513 1.28 -14.70 -12.82
C ILE A 513 2.63 -15.03 -12.20
N ALA A 514 2.70 -15.04 -10.87
CA ALA A 514 3.87 -15.47 -10.13
C ALA A 514 3.98 -17.00 -10.13
N THR A 515 5.13 -17.52 -10.55
CA THR A 515 5.43 -18.95 -10.60
C THR A 515 6.77 -19.24 -9.94
N ARG A 516 7.15 -20.52 -9.79
CA ARG A 516 8.45 -20.91 -9.22
C ARG A 516 9.65 -20.47 -10.07
N ILE A 517 9.46 -20.22 -11.36
CA ILE A 517 10.53 -19.84 -12.30
C ILE A 517 10.49 -18.34 -12.65
N GLY A 518 9.77 -17.55 -11.85
CA GLY A 518 9.61 -16.13 -12.06
C GLY A 518 8.17 -15.74 -12.38
N ARG A 519 8.00 -14.50 -12.81
CA ARG A 519 6.69 -13.87 -13.04
C ARG A 519 6.46 -13.62 -14.52
N PHE A 520 5.30 -14.03 -15.03
CA PHE A 520 4.86 -13.73 -16.40
C PHE A 520 3.86 -12.60 -16.38
N GLN A 521 3.97 -11.63 -17.27
CA GLN A 521 3.03 -10.51 -17.35
C GLN A 521 2.77 -10.13 -18.80
N PHE A 522 1.51 -9.93 -19.12
CA PHE A 522 1.13 -9.37 -20.41
C PHE A 522 1.35 -7.84 -20.44
N MET A 523 2.00 -7.33 -21.47
CA MET A 523 2.60 -5.98 -21.52
C MET A 523 2.06 -5.05 -22.60
N LEU A 524 1.27 -5.53 -23.58
CA LEU A 524 0.89 -4.72 -24.73
C LEU A 524 0.23 -3.41 -24.30
N GLY A 525 0.82 -2.29 -24.73
CA GLY A 525 0.35 -0.94 -24.46
C GLY A 525 0.69 -0.38 -23.07
N ARG A 526 1.37 -1.14 -22.20
CA ARG A 526 1.91 -0.65 -20.92
C ARG A 526 3.27 -0.02 -21.08
N GLU A 527 4.06 -0.57 -21.99
CA GLU A 527 5.42 -0.14 -22.27
C GLU A 527 5.58 0.11 -23.77
N ILE A 528 6.24 1.21 -24.12
CA ILE A 528 6.53 1.59 -25.50
C ILE A 528 7.98 2.07 -25.55
N GLY A 529 8.75 1.53 -26.49
CA GLY A 529 10.10 1.97 -26.82
C GLY A 529 10.14 2.66 -28.18
N LEU A 530 10.82 3.79 -28.25
CA LEU A 530 11.15 4.52 -29.48
C LEU A 530 12.67 4.54 -29.65
N SER A 531 13.15 4.17 -30.84
CA SER A 531 14.57 4.21 -31.23
C SER A 531 14.74 5.17 -32.40
N PHE A 532 15.55 6.22 -32.23
CA PHE A 532 15.78 7.26 -33.25
C PHE A 532 17.12 7.02 -33.96
N TYR A 533 17.08 6.35 -35.12
CA TYR A 533 18.25 6.01 -35.92
C TYR A 533 18.65 7.15 -36.88
N GLY A 534 19.95 7.44 -36.99
CA GLY A 534 20.48 8.49 -37.88
C GLY A 534 20.31 9.93 -37.36
N TYR A 535 19.91 10.09 -36.09
CA TYR A 535 19.72 11.40 -35.44
C TYR A 535 20.94 11.88 -34.65
N ALA A 536 21.80 10.96 -34.17
CA ALA A 536 23.06 11.28 -33.49
C ALA A 536 24.21 11.50 -34.50
N SER A 537 24.29 10.60 -35.47
CA SER A 537 25.26 10.58 -36.55
C SER A 537 24.57 10.16 -37.83
N ASP A 538 25.10 10.62 -38.96
CA ASP A 538 24.55 10.27 -40.27
C ASP A 538 24.74 8.77 -40.53
N GLN A 539 23.65 8.09 -40.89
CA GLN A 539 23.68 6.67 -41.22
C GLN A 539 23.50 6.47 -42.71
N ASN A 540 24.55 5.97 -43.34
CA ASN A 540 24.56 5.62 -44.75
C ASN A 540 24.14 4.15 -44.91
N VAL A 541 23.08 3.93 -45.66
CA VAL A 541 22.54 2.60 -45.97
C VAL A 541 22.63 2.38 -47.48
N VAL A 542 23.05 1.19 -47.88
CA VAL A 542 23.07 0.80 -49.29
C VAL A 542 21.70 0.27 -49.68
N ILE A 543 21.05 0.94 -50.63
CA ILE A 543 19.72 0.61 -51.12
C ILE A 543 19.82 0.15 -52.57
N PRO A 544 19.44 -1.12 -52.89
CA PRO A 544 19.31 -1.56 -54.27
C PRO A 544 18.36 -0.64 -55.04
N THR A 545 18.86 -0.06 -56.13
CA THR A 545 18.11 0.89 -56.96
C THR A 545 18.34 0.51 -58.43
N PRO A 546 17.51 -0.40 -58.98
CA PRO A 546 17.62 -0.81 -60.37
C PRO A 546 17.59 0.42 -61.31
N GLY A 547 18.57 0.51 -62.21
CA GLY A 547 18.69 1.64 -63.15
C GLY A 547 19.60 2.78 -62.69
N ALA A 548 20.12 2.74 -61.46
CA ALA A 548 21.16 3.67 -61.00
C ALA A 548 22.57 3.15 -61.36
N ALA A 549 23.09 3.55 -62.52
CA ALA A 549 24.47 3.23 -62.93
C ALA A 549 25.50 3.84 -61.94
N PRO A 550 26.66 3.19 -61.70
CA PRO A 550 27.18 1.99 -62.38
C PRO A 550 26.82 0.65 -61.70
N VAL A 551 26.31 0.67 -60.45
CA VAL A 551 26.22 -0.55 -59.60
C VAL A 551 24.79 -0.97 -59.24
N ASN A 552 23.76 -0.32 -59.79
CA ASN A 552 22.33 -0.54 -59.45
C ASN A 552 22.05 -0.40 -57.95
N GLN A 553 22.79 0.48 -57.29
CA GLN A 553 22.72 0.72 -55.85
C GLN A 553 22.90 2.21 -55.57
N THR A 554 22.20 2.72 -54.57
CA THR A 554 22.38 4.07 -54.04
C THR A 554 22.79 4.01 -52.59
N ILE A 555 23.78 4.80 -52.20
CA ILE A 555 24.08 5.08 -50.81
C ILE A 555 23.13 6.18 -50.36
N VAL A 556 22.31 5.89 -49.37
CA VAL A 556 21.27 6.78 -48.85
C VAL A 556 21.58 7.10 -47.40
N LYS A 557 21.64 8.39 -47.09
CA LYS A 557 21.60 8.86 -45.71
C LYS A 557 20.17 8.70 -45.20
N LEU A 558 19.96 7.77 -44.28
CA LEU A 558 18.65 7.38 -43.77
C LEU A 558 18.48 7.84 -42.32
N ARG A 559 17.31 8.40 -42.03
CA ARG A 559 16.79 8.54 -40.67
C ARG A 559 15.53 7.72 -40.53
N SER A 560 15.42 6.98 -39.44
CA SER A 560 14.23 6.17 -39.16
C SER A 560 13.88 6.18 -37.69
N ILE A 561 12.62 5.91 -37.40
CA ILE A 561 12.12 5.74 -36.04
C ILE A 561 11.62 4.31 -35.91
N GLY A 562 12.30 3.55 -35.06
CA GLY A 562 11.85 2.25 -34.59
C GLY A 562 10.88 2.42 -33.43
N LEU A 563 9.77 1.68 -33.47
CA LEU A 563 8.83 1.53 -32.37
C LEU A 563 8.82 0.07 -31.96
N ASP A 564 9.05 -0.23 -30.68
CA ASP A 564 8.85 -1.56 -30.11
C ASP A 564 7.83 -1.54 -28.97
N VAL A 565 6.94 -2.54 -28.97
CA VAL A 565 5.90 -2.76 -27.95
C VAL A 565 6.09 -4.17 -27.38
N PRO A 566 6.51 -4.30 -26.11
CA PRO A 566 6.51 -5.57 -25.41
C PRO A 566 5.09 -6.15 -25.33
N ILE A 567 4.96 -7.44 -25.62
CA ILE A 567 3.71 -8.21 -25.57
C ILE A 567 3.67 -9.04 -24.30
N LEU A 568 4.78 -9.70 -23.97
CA LEU A 568 4.93 -10.59 -22.83
C LEU A 568 6.26 -10.31 -22.13
N GLU A 569 6.23 -10.19 -20.81
CA GLU A 569 7.40 -10.10 -19.95
C GLU A 569 7.47 -11.33 -19.06
N TRP A 570 8.64 -11.97 -19.03
CA TRP A 570 9.01 -12.98 -18.06
C TRP A 570 10.12 -12.43 -17.17
N ARG A 571 9.77 -12.04 -15.94
CA ARG A 571 10.73 -11.59 -14.93
C ARG A 571 11.28 -12.80 -14.18
N ILE A 572 12.53 -13.13 -14.46
CA ILE A 572 13.22 -14.31 -13.91
C ILE A 572 13.46 -14.14 -12.41
N PHE A 573 14.05 -13.00 -12.03
CA PHE A 573 14.20 -12.62 -10.63
C PHE A 573 13.95 -11.14 -10.42
N HIS A 574 13.60 -10.81 -9.19
CA HIS A 574 13.51 -9.46 -8.67
C HIS A 574 13.93 -9.52 -7.21
N MET A 575 14.79 -8.59 -6.81
CA MET A 575 15.24 -8.43 -5.44
C MET A 575 15.08 -6.97 -5.05
N PHE A 576 14.73 -6.76 -3.78
CA PHE A 576 14.71 -5.45 -3.16
C PHE A 576 15.47 -5.54 -1.83
N SER A 577 16.40 -4.62 -1.62
CA SER A 577 17.18 -4.53 -0.39
C SER A 577 17.49 -3.08 -0.08
N LEU A 578 17.19 -2.67 1.16
CA LEU A 578 17.36 -1.30 1.65
C LEU A 578 16.66 -0.27 0.76
N ASP A 579 17.40 0.33 -0.17
CA ASP A 579 16.91 1.34 -1.10
C ASP A 579 17.15 0.94 -2.56
N GLN A 580 17.54 -0.30 -2.83
CA GLN A 580 17.86 -0.77 -4.18
C GLN A 580 16.93 -1.90 -4.60
N SER A 581 16.50 -1.85 -5.86
CA SER A 581 15.89 -2.97 -6.55
C SER A 581 16.78 -3.40 -7.71
N SER A 582 16.86 -4.72 -7.92
CA SER A 582 17.42 -5.28 -9.14
C SER A 582 16.49 -6.35 -9.71
N GLY A 583 16.51 -6.51 -11.03
CA GLY A 583 15.73 -7.54 -11.69
C GLY A 583 16.32 -7.93 -13.04
N LEU A 584 16.00 -9.15 -13.46
CA LEU A 584 16.29 -9.66 -14.80
C LEU A 584 14.98 -10.12 -15.43
N GLY A 585 14.71 -9.64 -16.64
CA GLY A 585 13.52 -9.98 -17.40
C GLY A 585 13.81 -10.33 -18.84
N ILE A 586 12.92 -11.12 -19.44
CA ILE A 586 12.88 -11.41 -20.86
C ILE A 586 11.58 -10.84 -21.40
N GLN A 587 11.66 -9.93 -22.36
CA GLN A 587 10.51 -9.33 -23.02
C GLN A 587 10.44 -9.83 -24.47
N PHE A 588 9.27 -10.35 -24.84
CA PHE A 588 8.92 -10.61 -26.24
C PHE A 588 8.21 -9.37 -26.77
N TYR A 589 8.65 -8.87 -27.92
CA TYR A 589 8.11 -7.63 -28.46
C TYR A 589 7.80 -7.75 -29.96
N THR A 590 6.91 -6.87 -30.42
CA THR A 590 6.69 -6.59 -31.83
C THR A 590 6.80 -5.09 -32.07
N GLY A 591 6.96 -4.68 -33.32
CA GLY A 591 7.22 -3.30 -33.64
C GLY A 591 7.36 -3.06 -35.13
N PHE A 592 7.79 -1.85 -35.45
CA PHE A 592 8.12 -1.47 -36.81
C PHE A 592 9.23 -0.44 -36.84
N ASP A 593 9.91 -0.32 -37.97
CA ASP A 593 10.92 0.70 -38.23
C ASP A 593 10.55 1.51 -39.46
N ARG A 594 10.24 2.79 -39.25
CA ARG A 594 9.70 3.67 -40.28
C ARG A 594 10.76 4.69 -40.73
N PRO A 595 11.13 4.71 -42.01
CA PRO A 595 11.88 5.81 -42.61
C PRO A 595 11.16 7.15 -42.38
N THR A 596 11.89 8.13 -41.87
CA THR A 596 11.38 9.49 -41.61
C THR A 596 12.00 10.52 -42.53
N SER A 597 13.26 10.33 -42.92
CA SER A 597 13.95 11.15 -43.90
C SER A 597 14.98 10.33 -44.64
N SER A 598 15.21 10.67 -45.91
CA SER A 598 16.27 10.08 -46.71
C SER A 598 16.79 11.04 -47.78
N SER A 599 18.10 11.01 -48.00
CA SER A 599 18.79 11.75 -49.07
C SER A 599 19.86 10.88 -49.72
N VAL A 600 19.97 10.95 -51.04
CA VAL A 600 20.99 10.20 -51.79
C VAL A 600 22.36 10.85 -51.57
N VAL A 601 23.34 10.05 -51.19
CA VAL A 601 24.74 10.45 -51.01
C VAL A 601 25.56 10.10 -52.25
N ALA A 602 25.35 8.91 -52.82
CA ALA A 602 26.04 8.48 -54.04
C ALA A 602 25.20 7.46 -54.83
N PRO A 603 25.29 7.45 -56.19
CA PRO A 603 25.96 8.46 -57.01
C PRO A 603 25.16 9.78 -57.03
N ALA A 604 25.87 10.90 -57.23
CA ALA A 604 25.22 12.22 -57.28
C ALA A 604 24.21 12.29 -58.44
N GLY A 605 23.02 12.83 -58.17
CA GLY A 605 21.94 12.93 -59.17
C GLY A 605 21.11 11.66 -59.37
N ALA A 606 21.41 10.57 -58.66
CA ALA A 606 20.56 9.37 -58.71
C ALA A 606 19.16 9.63 -58.11
N PRO A 607 18.11 8.99 -58.63
CA PRO A 607 16.77 9.14 -58.08
C PRO A 607 16.73 8.64 -56.64
N LYS A 608 15.96 9.34 -55.80
CA LYS A 608 15.72 8.93 -54.42
C LYS A 608 14.95 7.60 -54.42
N PRO A 609 15.47 6.53 -53.79
CA PRO A 609 14.79 5.25 -53.79
C PRO A 609 13.52 5.28 -52.92
N SER A 610 12.54 4.47 -53.30
CA SER A 610 11.33 4.25 -52.51
C SER A 610 11.66 3.41 -51.28
N LEU A 611 11.40 3.94 -50.10
CA LEU A 611 11.63 3.28 -48.82
C LEU A 611 10.31 2.96 -48.14
N HIS A 612 10.21 1.78 -47.54
CA HIS A 612 9.00 1.35 -46.82
C HIS A 612 9.30 1.02 -45.36
N THR A 613 8.24 0.84 -44.57
CA THR A 613 8.33 0.51 -43.15
C THR A 613 8.59 -0.99 -42.99
N ILE A 614 9.53 -1.35 -42.11
CA ILE A 614 9.88 -2.74 -41.82
C ILE A 614 9.13 -3.18 -40.58
N VAL A 615 8.57 -4.40 -40.57
CA VAL A 615 8.00 -5.01 -39.37
C VAL A 615 9.09 -5.72 -38.60
N THR A 616 9.10 -5.56 -37.28
CA THR A 616 10.11 -6.14 -36.39
C THR A 616 9.44 -6.99 -35.32
N GLY A 617 10.12 -8.05 -34.87
CA GLY A 617 9.71 -8.82 -33.70
C GLY A 617 10.91 -9.49 -33.07
N GLY A 618 10.90 -9.73 -31.77
CA GLY A 618 12.08 -10.31 -31.14
C GLY A 618 12.00 -10.47 -29.65
N VAL A 619 13.19 -10.69 -29.07
CA VAL A 619 13.41 -10.92 -27.65
C VAL A 619 14.38 -9.86 -27.13
N ARG A 620 14.08 -9.33 -25.96
CA ARG A 620 14.91 -8.38 -25.21
C ARG A 620 15.17 -8.94 -23.81
N VAL A 621 16.41 -9.26 -23.49
CA VAL A 621 16.83 -9.65 -22.13
C VAL A 621 17.28 -8.39 -21.42
N VAL A 622 16.58 -8.00 -20.36
CA VAL A 622 16.74 -6.72 -19.67
C VAL A 622 17.24 -6.95 -18.26
N PHE A 623 18.35 -6.32 -17.91
CA PHE A 623 18.72 -6.06 -16.53
C PHE A 623 18.21 -4.67 -16.12
N ASP A 624 17.58 -4.62 -14.96
CA ASP A 624 17.03 -3.41 -14.36
C ASP A 624 17.65 -3.23 -12.98
N TRP A 625 18.19 -2.05 -12.71
CA TRP A 625 18.62 -1.63 -11.39
C TRP A 625 18.01 -0.27 -11.05
N ARG A 626 17.51 -0.13 -9.83
CA ARG A 626 16.83 1.08 -9.35
C ARG A 626 17.28 1.40 -7.94
N HIS A 627 17.47 2.67 -7.65
CA HIS A 627 17.73 3.21 -6.34
C HIS A 627 16.62 4.21 -5.96
N TYR A 628 15.93 3.90 -4.86
CA TYR A 628 14.82 4.67 -4.32
C TYR A 628 15.33 5.79 -3.44
N ARG A 629 14.83 7.00 -3.67
CA ARG A 629 15.21 8.14 -2.84
C ARG A 629 14.57 8.05 -1.44
N PRO A 630 15.27 8.54 -0.41
CA PRO A 630 14.74 8.65 0.95
C PRO A 630 13.38 9.32 0.98
#